data_AF-A0A963FJ41-F1
#
_entry.id   AF-A0A963FJ41-F1
#
_cell.length_a   1.000
_cell.length_b   1.000
_cell.length_c   1.000
_cell.angle_alpha   90.00
_cell.angle_beta   90.00
_cell.angle_gamma   90.00
#
_symmetry.space_group_name_H-M   'P 1'
#
loop_
_entity.id
_entity.type
_entity.pdbx_description
1 polymer ?
#
loop_
_entity_poly.entity_id
_entity_poly.type
_entity_poly.pdbx_seq_one_letter_code
_entity_poly.pdbx_strand_id
1 'polypeptide(L)'
;MEIESTGSWRLEPCKDVPPKDQGLDPRKVGQWIESLPLADTERLANTLIEAFRAWNAMCITPARRFQLLEDLRKQVGLAVEQLEGRFLRDDFPLPAREQGLARLARTLLDVFGQGYERVHLDLVGQGGIGGWWKRRYQRVAIHRAMSYLNRVLLACYQTYSPFPRNIWWEVHRLYTDALSANCADTVVEDDYHQFVWRTSVSDRYKQILLLALSNPDQMRPKVVRDLYGVLESLAALAKLGVPVNGKVGGAFLVLSPVDKGPQCACDSHTPVDREAFLLDTVDLEEELARWRRKASGRRVATEQNRVPLDSLSVEVVDRMIHAWGLRARRSMNRIHSHSEVWVLPGFHRIYAMLQSRLKQESGGSSDTEENLVTEVGSAWRGKSTSAINEVHPILCKVIDQSACGYRLMWPADAGVGVSMGGVDRTALAGRRQR
;
A
#
# COMPACT_ATOMS: atom_id res chain seq x y z
N MET A 1 -0.49 -17.41 10.28
CA MET A 1 -1.14 -17.84 9.03
C MET A 1 -0.81 -16.79 8.00
N GLU A 2 0.25 -17.06 7.24
CA GLU A 2 0.62 -16.24 6.10
C GLU A 2 -0.56 -16.21 5.13
N ILE A 3 -0.89 -15.02 4.64
CA ILE A 3 -1.85 -14.88 3.55
C ILE A 3 -1.11 -15.46 2.34
N GLU A 4 -1.41 -16.71 1.98
CA GLU A 4 -1.08 -17.25 0.67
C GLU A 4 -1.86 -16.42 -0.36
N SER A 5 -1.28 -15.30 -0.75
CA SER A 5 -1.58 -14.67 -2.02
C SER A 5 -1.24 -15.72 -3.07
N THR A 6 -2.27 -16.34 -3.65
CA THR A 6 -2.16 -17.00 -4.95
C THR A 6 -1.96 -15.90 -5.97
N GLY A 7 -0.78 -15.27 -5.95
CA GLY A 7 -0.49 -14.12 -6.80
C GLY A 7 -0.69 -14.48 -8.27
N SER A 8 -1.18 -13.51 -9.03
CA SER A 8 -1.64 -13.71 -10.40
C SER A 8 -0.50 -14.12 -11.35
N TRP A 9 0.74 -13.88 -10.95
CA TRP A 9 1.98 -14.28 -11.64
C TRP A 9 2.14 -15.80 -11.90
N ARG A 10 1.30 -16.66 -11.29
CA ARG A 10 1.25 -18.11 -11.59
C ARG A 10 0.15 -18.53 -12.57
N LEU A 11 -0.72 -17.62 -13.00
CA LEU A 11 -1.88 -17.97 -13.82
C LEU A 11 -1.49 -18.04 -15.29
N GLU A 12 -1.13 -19.23 -15.77
CA GLU A 12 -0.92 -19.49 -17.20
C GLU A 12 -2.20 -19.17 -17.99
N PRO A 13 -2.11 -18.54 -19.19
CA PRO A 13 -3.26 -18.29 -20.06
C PRO A 13 -4.11 -19.56 -20.24
N CYS A 14 -5.42 -19.41 -20.42
CA CYS A 14 -6.28 -20.56 -20.68
C CYS A 14 -5.75 -21.35 -21.90
N LYS A 15 -5.34 -22.60 -21.69
CA LYS A 15 -4.79 -23.48 -22.74
C LYS A 15 -5.87 -24.12 -23.62
N ASP A 16 -7.12 -24.14 -23.16
CA ASP A 16 -8.23 -24.70 -23.91
C ASP A 16 -8.67 -23.73 -25.02
N VAL A 17 -8.44 -24.13 -26.28
CA VAL A 17 -8.92 -23.41 -27.46
C VAL A 17 -10.00 -24.27 -28.15
N PRO A 18 -11.24 -23.77 -28.32
CA PRO A 18 -11.76 -22.50 -27.81
C PRO A 18 -12.09 -22.56 -26.31
N PRO A 19 -11.96 -21.43 -25.58
CA PRO A 19 -12.47 -21.32 -24.21
C PRO A 19 -13.97 -21.63 -24.22
N LYS A 20 -14.41 -22.46 -23.29
CA LYS A 20 -15.83 -22.81 -23.16
C LYS A 20 -16.42 -22.00 -22.01
N ASP A 21 -17.40 -21.13 -22.29
CA ASP A 21 -18.21 -20.47 -21.25
C ASP A 21 -19.16 -21.45 -20.51
N GLN A 22 -18.81 -22.75 -20.50
CA GLN A 22 -19.60 -23.84 -19.94
C GLN A 22 -19.83 -23.58 -18.44
N GLY A 23 -21.11 -23.42 -18.07
CA GLY A 23 -21.53 -23.19 -16.69
C GLY A 23 -21.87 -21.73 -16.34
N LEU A 24 -21.64 -20.75 -17.24
CA LEU A 24 -21.89 -19.32 -16.99
C LEU A 24 -23.05 -18.76 -17.82
N ASP A 25 -24.17 -19.47 -17.84
CA ASP A 25 -25.42 -19.02 -18.50
C ASP A 25 -25.82 -17.63 -17.95
N PRO A 26 -25.94 -16.59 -18.80
CA PRO A 26 -26.32 -15.23 -18.39
C PRO A 26 -27.57 -15.16 -17.52
N ARG A 27 -28.57 -16.01 -17.76
CA ARG A 27 -29.80 -16.01 -16.95
C ARG A 27 -29.54 -16.52 -15.55
N LYS A 28 -28.79 -17.62 -15.42
CA LYS A 28 -28.42 -18.20 -14.12
C LYS A 28 -27.52 -17.27 -13.32
N VAL A 29 -26.57 -16.61 -14.00
CA VAL A 29 -25.73 -15.59 -13.37
C VAL A 29 -26.57 -14.43 -12.89
N GLY A 30 -27.50 -13.91 -13.71
CA GLY A 30 -28.41 -12.83 -13.30
C GLY A 30 -29.23 -13.19 -12.06
N GLN A 31 -29.85 -14.38 -12.06
CA GLN A 31 -30.59 -14.89 -10.89
C GLN A 31 -29.70 -15.05 -9.65
N TRP A 32 -28.46 -15.50 -9.83
CA TRP A 32 -27.51 -15.60 -8.74
C TRP A 32 -27.13 -14.22 -8.17
N ILE A 33 -26.88 -13.23 -9.02
CA ILE A 33 -26.60 -11.85 -8.61
C ILE A 33 -27.78 -11.27 -7.81
N GLU A 34 -29.01 -11.50 -8.26
CA GLU A 34 -30.23 -11.08 -7.55
C GLU A 34 -30.40 -11.76 -6.19
N SER A 35 -29.89 -12.99 -6.04
CA SER A 35 -29.97 -13.76 -4.79
C SER A 35 -28.89 -13.41 -3.75
N LEU A 36 -27.97 -12.48 -4.06
CA LEU A 36 -26.87 -12.13 -3.18
C LEU A 36 -27.36 -11.57 -1.82
N PRO A 37 -26.75 -11.96 -0.69
CA PRO A 37 -27.22 -11.58 0.64
C PRO A 37 -26.80 -10.15 1.00
N LEU A 38 -27.39 -9.14 0.34
CA LEU A 38 -27.00 -7.72 0.49
C LEU A 38 -27.14 -7.16 1.92
N ALA A 39 -27.95 -7.79 2.76
CA ALA A 39 -28.15 -7.41 4.16
C ALA A 39 -27.02 -7.88 5.10
N ASP A 40 -26.26 -8.91 4.71
CA ASP A 40 -25.15 -9.45 5.49
C ASP A 40 -23.84 -9.27 4.71
N THR A 41 -23.11 -8.19 5.05
CA THR A 41 -21.87 -7.81 4.39
C THR A 41 -20.80 -8.90 4.42
N GLU A 42 -20.66 -9.59 5.55
CA GLU A 42 -19.60 -10.61 5.73
C GLU A 42 -19.93 -11.83 4.88
N ARG A 43 -21.20 -12.26 4.87
CA ARG A 43 -21.66 -13.36 4.01
C ARG A 43 -21.58 -12.99 2.53
N LEU A 44 -21.97 -11.77 2.16
CA LEU A 44 -21.86 -11.24 0.79
C LEU A 44 -20.41 -11.32 0.31
N ALA A 45 -19.46 -10.81 1.11
CA ALA A 45 -18.05 -10.80 0.75
C ALA A 45 -17.49 -12.23 0.58
N ASN A 46 -17.82 -13.17 1.48
CA ASN A 46 -17.39 -14.56 1.33
C ASN A 46 -17.98 -15.23 0.08
N THR A 47 -19.28 -15.07 -0.17
CA THR A 47 -19.93 -15.59 -1.40
C THR A 47 -19.27 -15.05 -2.67
N LEU A 48 -18.95 -13.76 -2.70
CA LEU A 48 -18.25 -13.14 -3.83
C LEU A 48 -16.82 -13.66 -3.98
N ILE A 49 -16.06 -13.81 -2.89
CA ILE A 49 -14.70 -14.37 -2.92
C ILE A 49 -14.69 -15.79 -3.49
N GLU A 50 -15.60 -16.65 -3.04
CA GLU A 50 -15.73 -18.02 -3.54
C GLU A 50 -16.02 -18.04 -5.05
N ALA A 51 -16.97 -17.21 -5.50
CA ALA A 51 -17.31 -17.10 -6.91
C ALA A 51 -16.13 -16.60 -7.76
N PHE A 52 -15.45 -15.53 -7.34
CA PHE A 52 -14.33 -14.97 -8.09
C PHE A 52 -13.13 -15.90 -8.14
N ARG A 53 -12.82 -16.63 -7.06
CA ARG A 53 -11.79 -17.68 -7.07
C ARG A 53 -12.12 -18.77 -8.08
N ALA A 54 -13.36 -19.26 -8.08
CA ALA A 54 -13.81 -20.26 -9.04
C ALA A 54 -13.70 -19.74 -10.48
N TRP A 55 -14.18 -18.52 -10.76
CA TRP A 55 -14.13 -17.94 -12.09
C TRP A 55 -12.70 -17.64 -12.57
N ASN A 56 -11.80 -17.21 -11.69
CA ASN A 56 -10.40 -16.97 -12.02
C ASN A 56 -9.66 -18.28 -12.39
N ALA A 57 -10.08 -19.41 -11.82
CA ALA A 57 -9.56 -20.73 -12.16
C ALA A 57 -10.18 -21.33 -13.45
N MET A 58 -11.36 -20.85 -13.86
CA MET A 58 -12.06 -21.34 -15.06
C MET A 58 -11.51 -20.73 -16.36
N CYS A 59 -11.59 -21.50 -17.44
CA CYS A 59 -11.37 -21.03 -18.80
C CYS A 59 -12.62 -20.30 -19.34
N ILE A 60 -12.65 -18.98 -19.21
CA ILE A 60 -13.76 -18.10 -19.63
C ILE A 60 -13.28 -17.20 -20.76
N THR A 61 -14.12 -16.90 -21.76
CA THR A 61 -13.74 -15.94 -22.80
C THR A 61 -13.49 -14.54 -22.19
N PRO A 62 -12.53 -13.73 -22.71
CA PRO A 62 -12.22 -12.43 -22.11
C PRO A 62 -13.40 -11.47 -22.08
N ALA A 63 -14.23 -11.49 -23.12
CA ALA A 63 -15.42 -10.65 -23.20
C ALA A 63 -16.45 -11.04 -22.12
N ARG A 64 -16.69 -12.34 -21.90
CA ARG A 64 -17.61 -12.81 -20.88
C ARG A 64 -17.10 -12.51 -19.48
N ARG A 65 -15.81 -12.77 -19.21
CA ARG A 65 -15.18 -12.44 -17.92
C ARG A 65 -15.26 -10.95 -17.62
N PHE A 66 -14.95 -10.11 -18.61
CA PHE A 66 -15.04 -8.65 -18.45
C PHE A 66 -16.46 -8.20 -18.07
N GLN A 67 -17.50 -8.72 -18.76
CA GLN A 67 -18.89 -8.40 -18.45
C GLN A 67 -19.28 -8.84 -17.03
N LEU A 68 -18.94 -10.07 -16.62
CA LEU A 68 -19.23 -10.58 -15.28
C LEU A 68 -18.64 -9.70 -14.18
N LEU A 69 -17.41 -9.22 -14.39
CA LEU A 69 -16.76 -8.33 -13.45
C LEU A 69 -17.46 -6.96 -13.40
N GLU A 70 -17.74 -6.36 -14.56
CA GLU A 70 -18.46 -5.07 -14.62
C GLU A 70 -19.85 -5.13 -13.95
N ASP A 71 -20.59 -6.23 -14.13
CA ASP A 71 -21.93 -6.44 -13.54
C ASP A 71 -21.90 -6.50 -12.00
N LEU A 72 -20.77 -6.88 -11.41
CA LEU A 72 -20.60 -7.10 -9.96
C LEU A 72 -19.84 -5.98 -9.23
N ARG A 73 -19.34 -4.97 -9.95
CA ARG A 73 -18.55 -3.88 -9.34
C ARG A 73 -19.29 -3.18 -8.22
N LYS A 74 -20.60 -2.98 -8.37
CA LYS A 74 -21.44 -2.28 -7.38
C LYS A 74 -21.51 -3.05 -6.07
N GLN A 75 -21.70 -4.36 -6.15
CA GLN A 75 -21.83 -5.26 -5.01
C GLN A 75 -20.49 -5.39 -4.29
N VAL A 76 -19.39 -5.48 -5.04
CA VAL A 76 -18.03 -5.45 -4.48
C VAL A 76 -17.76 -4.11 -3.78
N GLY A 77 -18.08 -2.99 -4.44
CA GLY A 77 -17.92 -1.65 -3.86
C GLY A 77 -18.65 -1.50 -2.53
N LEU A 78 -19.95 -1.86 -2.51
CA LEU A 78 -20.79 -1.81 -1.31
C LEU A 78 -20.26 -2.71 -0.18
N ALA A 79 -19.86 -3.94 -0.50
CA ALA A 79 -19.32 -4.86 0.50
C ALA A 79 -18.04 -4.30 1.13
N VAL A 80 -17.11 -3.80 0.31
CA VAL A 80 -15.84 -3.28 0.82
C VAL A 80 -16.04 -1.99 1.62
N GLU A 81 -16.86 -1.05 1.16
CA GLU A 81 -17.15 0.20 1.90
C GLU A 81 -17.74 -0.08 3.28
N GLN A 82 -18.67 -1.03 3.38
CA GLN A 82 -19.26 -1.42 4.66
C GLN A 82 -18.25 -2.09 5.60
N LEU A 83 -17.35 -2.95 5.07
CA LEU A 83 -16.28 -3.57 5.87
C LEU A 83 -15.27 -2.52 6.35
N GLU A 84 -14.79 -1.66 5.45
CA GLU A 84 -13.88 -0.55 5.76
C GLU A 84 -14.49 0.46 6.75
N GLY A 85 -15.80 0.67 6.70
CA GLY A 85 -16.52 1.52 7.64
C GLY A 85 -16.51 1.02 9.08
N ARG A 86 -16.29 -0.29 9.31
CA ARG A 86 -16.18 -0.87 10.66
C ARG A 86 -14.77 -0.68 11.21
N PHE A 87 -13.75 -1.24 10.55
CA PHE A 87 -12.40 -1.24 11.11
C PHE A 87 -11.68 0.13 11.08
N LEU A 88 -12.21 1.15 10.38
CA LEU A 88 -11.68 2.52 10.51
C LEU A 88 -12.25 3.32 11.69
N ARG A 89 -13.25 2.80 12.41
CA ARG A 89 -13.81 3.47 13.60
C ARG A 89 -13.10 3.09 14.89
N ASP A 90 -12.40 1.96 14.89
CA ASP A 90 -11.80 1.40 16.09
C ASP A 90 -10.40 1.95 16.34
N ASP A 91 -10.04 1.99 17.62
CA ASP A 91 -8.71 2.37 18.07
C ASP A 91 -7.70 1.23 17.87
N PHE A 92 -6.42 1.60 17.82
CA PHE A 92 -5.32 0.65 17.67
C PHE A 92 -4.76 0.23 19.04
N PRO A 93 -4.34 -1.05 19.21
CA PRO A 93 -4.30 -2.11 18.20
C PRO A 93 -5.70 -2.63 17.83
N LEU A 94 -5.94 -2.87 16.54
CA LEU A 94 -7.25 -3.34 16.07
C LEU A 94 -7.65 -4.66 16.74
N PRO A 95 -8.90 -4.79 17.23
CA PRO A 95 -9.42 -6.05 17.75
C PRO A 95 -9.35 -7.19 16.73
N ALA A 96 -9.29 -8.44 17.22
CA ALA A 96 -9.13 -9.62 16.35
C ALA A 96 -10.26 -9.77 15.30
N ARG A 97 -11.48 -9.36 15.65
CA ARG A 97 -12.64 -9.33 14.75
C ARG A 97 -12.40 -8.35 13.60
N GLU A 98 -11.92 -7.17 13.91
CA GLU A 98 -11.78 -6.06 12.95
C GLU A 98 -10.58 -6.29 12.02
N GLN A 99 -9.53 -6.92 12.54
CA GLN A 99 -8.48 -7.49 11.71
C GLN A 99 -9.01 -8.57 10.74
N GLY A 100 -10.02 -9.34 11.16
CA GLY A 100 -10.73 -10.31 10.33
C GLY A 100 -11.46 -9.64 9.18
N LEU A 101 -12.22 -8.57 9.46
CA LEU A 101 -12.93 -7.79 8.45
C LEU A 101 -11.98 -7.12 7.47
N ALA A 102 -10.86 -6.57 7.95
CA ALA A 102 -9.83 -6.00 7.10
C ALA A 102 -9.15 -7.03 6.19
N ARG A 103 -8.94 -8.27 6.69
CA ARG A 103 -8.48 -9.39 5.85
C ARG A 103 -9.52 -9.75 4.79
N LEU A 104 -10.80 -9.86 5.18
CA LEU A 104 -11.89 -10.17 4.27
C LEU A 104 -12.03 -9.14 3.14
N ALA A 105 -12.00 -7.85 3.47
CA ALA A 105 -12.02 -6.75 2.49
C ALA A 105 -10.84 -6.83 1.52
N ARG A 106 -9.62 -7.04 2.03
CA ARG A 106 -8.42 -7.20 1.19
C ARG A 106 -8.51 -8.41 0.27
N THR A 107 -8.94 -9.56 0.78
CA THR A 107 -9.10 -10.77 -0.03
C THR A 107 -10.13 -10.55 -1.14
N LEU A 108 -11.26 -9.91 -0.85
CA LEU A 108 -12.27 -9.58 -1.86
C LEU A 108 -11.71 -8.66 -2.96
N LEU A 109 -11.01 -7.60 -2.58
CA LEU A 109 -10.36 -6.67 -3.53
C LEU A 109 -9.33 -7.38 -4.40
N ASP A 110 -8.49 -8.22 -3.79
CA ASP A 110 -7.42 -8.97 -4.46
C ASP A 110 -7.99 -9.94 -5.50
N VAL A 111 -8.88 -10.87 -5.10
CA VAL A 111 -9.44 -11.85 -6.04
C VAL A 111 -10.27 -11.21 -7.14
N PHE A 112 -10.91 -10.06 -6.86
CA PHE A 112 -11.65 -9.32 -7.88
C PHE A 112 -10.73 -8.60 -8.87
N GLY A 113 -9.64 -7.98 -8.38
CA GLY A 113 -8.59 -7.39 -9.21
C GLY A 113 -7.91 -8.40 -10.13
N GLN A 114 -7.61 -9.60 -9.62
CA GLN A 114 -7.07 -10.72 -10.41
C GLN A 114 -7.97 -11.11 -11.58
N GLY A 115 -9.30 -10.97 -11.44
CA GLY A 115 -10.24 -11.20 -12.54
C GLY A 115 -9.99 -10.27 -13.73
N TYR A 116 -9.73 -8.98 -13.48
CA TYR A 116 -9.41 -8.03 -14.53
C TYR A 116 -8.03 -8.27 -15.14
N GLU A 117 -7.04 -8.61 -14.32
CA GLU A 117 -5.73 -9.01 -14.83
C GLU A 117 -5.87 -10.21 -15.78
N ARG A 118 -6.71 -11.18 -15.42
CA ARG A 118 -6.97 -12.35 -16.27
C ARG A 118 -7.57 -11.97 -17.62
N VAL A 119 -8.48 -10.99 -17.66
CA VAL A 119 -9.00 -10.45 -18.94
C VAL A 119 -7.86 -9.93 -19.81
N HIS A 120 -6.92 -9.16 -19.25
CA HIS A 120 -5.76 -8.65 -19.99
C HIS A 120 -4.86 -9.77 -20.49
N LEU A 121 -4.48 -10.72 -19.63
CA LEU A 121 -3.62 -11.85 -20.00
C LEU A 121 -4.24 -12.72 -21.11
N ASP A 122 -5.53 -13.03 -21.00
CA ASP A 122 -6.23 -13.82 -22.01
C ASP A 122 -6.36 -13.06 -23.34
N LEU A 123 -6.53 -11.73 -23.32
CA LEU A 123 -6.54 -10.90 -24.54
C LEU A 123 -5.17 -10.86 -25.23
N VAL A 124 -4.08 -10.79 -24.47
CA VAL A 124 -2.71 -10.87 -25.00
C VAL A 124 -2.44 -12.25 -25.61
N GLY A 125 -2.85 -13.33 -24.92
CA GLY A 125 -2.64 -14.70 -25.36
C GLY A 125 -3.38 -15.09 -26.65
N GLN A 126 -4.50 -14.43 -26.98
CA GLN A 126 -5.25 -14.70 -28.21
C GLN A 126 -4.54 -14.27 -29.51
N GLY A 127 -3.54 -13.38 -29.43
CA GLY A 127 -2.80 -12.88 -30.60
C GLY A 127 -3.65 -12.08 -31.63
N GLY A 128 -2.96 -11.51 -32.63
CA GLY A 128 -3.56 -10.80 -33.76
C GLY A 128 -3.77 -9.28 -33.56
N ILE A 129 -3.99 -8.56 -34.66
CA ILE A 129 -4.37 -7.13 -34.63
C ILE A 129 -5.78 -7.04 -34.05
N GLY A 130 -5.86 -6.83 -32.74
CA GLY A 130 -7.13 -6.79 -32.03
C GLY A 130 -8.04 -5.67 -32.53
N GLY A 131 -9.30 -6.02 -32.85
CA GLY A 131 -10.36 -5.05 -33.13
C GLY A 131 -10.53 -4.05 -31.99
N TRP A 132 -11.17 -2.91 -32.28
CA TRP A 132 -11.30 -1.79 -31.35
C TRP A 132 -11.85 -2.19 -29.96
N TRP A 133 -12.75 -3.18 -29.90
CA TRP A 133 -13.31 -3.70 -28.64
C TRP A 133 -12.27 -4.42 -27.78
N LYS A 134 -11.32 -5.17 -28.36
CA LYS A 134 -10.25 -5.84 -27.61
C LYS A 134 -9.35 -4.82 -26.92
N ARG A 135 -8.95 -3.77 -27.65
CA ARG A 135 -8.15 -2.66 -27.09
C ARG A 135 -8.89 -1.92 -25.99
N ARG A 136 -10.20 -1.71 -26.15
CA ARG A 136 -11.05 -1.11 -25.10
C ARG A 136 -11.05 -1.99 -23.85
N TYR A 137 -11.35 -3.28 -23.97
CA TYR A 137 -11.40 -4.19 -22.83
C TYR A 137 -10.06 -4.34 -22.14
N GLN A 138 -8.97 -4.49 -22.90
CA GLN A 138 -7.62 -4.58 -22.35
C GLN A 138 -7.28 -3.34 -21.51
N ARG A 139 -7.47 -2.14 -22.07
CA ARG A 139 -7.20 -0.88 -21.39
C ARG A 139 -8.02 -0.73 -20.10
N VAL A 140 -9.32 -0.99 -20.16
CA VAL A 140 -10.18 -0.89 -18.98
C VAL A 140 -9.78 -1.94 -17.95
N ALA A 141 -9.47 -3.17 -18.37
CA ALA A 141 -9.05 -4.23 -17.47
C ALA A 141 -7.74 -3.89 -16.73
N ILE A 142 -6.71 -3.41 -17.43
CA ILE A 142 -5.47 -2.98 -16.77
C ILE A 142 -5.74 -1.83 -15.79
N HIS A 143 -6.54 -0.85 -16.18
CA HIS A 143 -6.93 0.27 -15.31
C HIS A 143 -7.64 -0.20 -14.04
N ARG A 144 -8.64 -1.08 -14.17
CA ARG A 144 -9.37 -1.64 -13.02
C ARG A 144 -8.46 -2.48 -12.13
N ALA A 145 -7.64 -3.36 -12.71
CA ALA A 145 -6.70 -4.18 -11.95
C ALA A 145 -5.75 -3.31 -11.11
N MET A 146 -5.18 -2.26 -11.71
CA MET A 146 -4.34 -1.27 -11.00
C MET A 146 -5.12 -0.57 -9.88
N SER A 147 -6.37 -0.18 -10.11
CA SER A 147 -7.22 0.43 -9.09
C SER A 147 -7.49 -0.50 -7.90
N TYR A 148 -7.77 -1.78 -8.13
CA TYR A 148 -7.99 -2.75 -7.05
C TYR A 148 -6.70 -3.05 -6.27
N LEU A 149 -5.54 -3.15 -6.93
CA LEU A 149 -4.24 -3.25 -6.26
C LEU A 149 -3.96 -2.03 -5.37
N ASN A 150 -4.27 -0.82 -5.85
CA ASN A 150 -4.15 0.40 -5.05
C ASN A 150 -5.02 0.34 -3.79
N ARG A 151 -6.26 -0.18 -3.90
CA ARG A 151 -7.15 -0.37 -2.74
C ARG A 151 -6.63 -1.45 -1.77
N VAL A 152 -6.02 -2.52 -2.26
CA VAL A 152 -5.38 -3.52 -1.40
C VAL A 152 -4.22 -2.89 -0.61
N LEU A 153 -3.38 -2.08 -1.26
CA LEU A 153 -2.31 -1.33 -0.59
C LEU A 153 -2.88 -0.35 0.45
N LEU A 154 -3.91 0.42 0.09
CA LEU A 154 -4.60 1.32 1.02
C LEU A 154 -5.08 0.59 2.28
N ALA A 155 -5.76 -0.55 2.12
CA ALA A 155 -6.25 -1.33 3.25
C ALA A 155 -5.10 -1.89 4.11
N CYS A 156 -3.94 -2.22 3.52
CA CYS A 156 -2.75 -2.62 4.29
C CYS A 156 -2.22 -1.45 5.13
N TYR A 157 -2.08 -0.27 4.55
CA TYR A 157 -1.66 0.93 5.27
C TYR A 157 -2.63 1.32 6.39
N GLN A 158 -3.93 1.27 6.11
CA GLN A 158 -4.98 1.58 7.08
C GLN A 158 -5.02 0.63 8.27
N THR A 159 -4.49 -0.59 8.13
CA THR A 159 -4.50 -1.60 9.19
C THR A 159 -3.11 -1.93 9.72
N TYR A 160 -2.08 -1.18 9.31
CA TYR A 160 -0.66 -1.44 9.57
C TYR A 160 -0.29 -2.91 9.37
N SER A 161 -0.89 -3.53 8.35
CA SER A 161 -0.68 -4.94 8.02
C SER A 161 0.47 -5.10 7.02
N PRO A 162 1.18 -6.25 7.04
CA PRO A 162 2.14 -6.55 5.98
C PRO A 162 1.44 -6.60 4.62
N PHE A 163 2.18 -6.17 3.58
CA PHE A 163 1.72 -6.25 2.20
C PHE A 163 1.66 -7.71 1.71
N PRO A 164 0.72 -8.03 0.80
CA PRO A 164 0.78 -9.27 0.05
C PRO A 164 2.11 -9.40 -0.69
N ARG A 165 2.63 -10.63 -0.79
CA ARG A 165 3.86 -10.90 -1.55
C ARG A 165 3.65 -10.51 -3.02
N ASN A 166 4.67 -9.94 -3.66
CA ASN A 166 4.69 -9.56 -5.08
C ASN A 166 3.74 -8.42 -5.48
N ILE A 167 3.06 -7.74 -4.55
CA ILE A 167 2.12 -6.68 -4.90
C ILE A 167 2.77 -5.55 -5.70
N TRP A 168 4.02 -5.19 -5.37
CA TRP A 168 4.73 -4.12 -6.08
C TRP A 168 5.19 -4.59 -7.44
N TRP A 169 5.64 -5.84 -7.54
CA TRP A 169 5.97 -6.44 -8.83
C TRP A 169 4.76 -6.45 -9.76
N GLU A 170 3.57 -6.81 -9.26
CA GLU A 170 2.33 -6.80 -10.04
C GLU A 170 1.94 -5.39 -10.51
N VAL A 171 2.04 -4.40 -9.61
CA VAL A 171 1.82 -2.98 -9.92
C VAL A 171 2.78 -2.50 -11.03
N HIS A 172 4.08 -2.79 -10.92
CA HIS A 172 5.06 -2.39 -11.92
C HIS A 172 4.82 -3.08 -13.27
N ARG A 173 4.58 -4.40 -13.26
CA ARG A 173 4.30 -5.17 -14.48
C ARG A 173 3.06 -4.63 -15.21
N LEU A 174 1.95 -4.38 -14.51
CA LEU A 174 0.73 -3.85 -15.15
C LEU A 174 0.96 -2.48 -15.80
N TYR A 175 1.80 -1.63 -15.21
CA TYR A 175 2.17 -0.35 -15.82
C TYR A 175 3.02 -0.55 -17.08
N THR A 176 4.02 -1.43 -17.03
CA THR A 176 4.83 -1.79 -18.21
C THR A 176 3.96 -2.39 -19.32
N ASP A 177 3.02 -3.28 -18.99
CA ASP A 177 2.07 -3.85 -19.95
C ASP A 177 1.20 -2.77 -20.60
N ALA A 178 0.78 -1.75 -19.84
CA ALA A 178 0.02 -0.62 -20.37
C ALA A 178 0.84 0.25 -21.32
N LEU A 179 2.14 0.42 -21.05
CA LEU A 179 3.08 1.12 -21.94
C LEU A 179 3.26 0.32 -23.23
N SER A 180 3.50 -1.00 -23.14
CA SER A 180 3.64 -1.87 -24.31
C SER A 180 2.37 -1.94 -25.15
N ALA A 181 1.19 -1.87 -24.51
CA ALA A 181 -0.10 -1.80 -25.20
C ALA A 181 -0.46 -0.39 -25.73
N ASN A 182 0.40 0.61 -25.49
CA ASN A 182 0.18 2.02 -25.82
C ASN A 182 -1.16 2.57 -25.29
N CYS A 183 -1.52 2.19 -24.07
CA CYS A 183 -2.78 2.59 -23.43
C CYS A 183 -2.59 3.22 -22.04
N ALA A 184 -1.36 3.36 -21.57
CA ALA A 184 -1.00 3.92 -20.26
C ALA A 184 -1.69 5.26 -19.97
N ASP A 185 -1.64 6.20 -20.92
CA ASP A 185 -2.22 7.55 -20.76
C ASP A 185 -3.64 7.69 -21.35
N THR A 186 -4.24 6.59 -21.83
CA THR A 186 -5.57 6.64 -22.44
C THR A 186 -6.67 6.70 -21.38
N VAL A 187 -7.44 7.78 -21.36
CA VAL A 187 -8.46 8.09 -20.34
C VAL A 187 -9.59 7.06 -20.27
N VAL A 188 -9.71 6.39 -19.13
CA VAL A 188 -10.79 5.47 -18.74
C VAL A 188 -11.75 6.20 -17.80
N GLU A 189 -13.05 5.98 -18.02
CA GLU A 189 -14.11 6.47 -17.14
C GLU A 189 -14.32 5.48 -16.00
N ASP A 190 -14.37 5.95 -14.75
CA ASP A 190 -14.59 5.17 -13.54
C ASP A 190 -15.47 5.93 -12.54
N ASP A 191 -16.73 5.55 -12.45
CA ASP A 191 -17.70 6.21 -11.56
C ASP A 191 -17.50 5.87 -10.08
N TYR A 192 -16.57 4.96 -9.76
CA TYR A 192 -16.25 4.57 -8.37
C TYR A 192 -15.13 5.40 -7.73
N HIS A 193 -14.60 6.39 -8.44
CA HIS A 193 -13.65 7.35 -7.89
C HIS A 193 -14.38 8.47 -7.12
N GLN A 194 -13.73 8.99 -6.08
CA GLN A 194 -14.34 9.97 -5.19
C GLN A 194 -14.41 11.37 -5.79
N PHE A 195 -13.35 11.80 -6.49
CA PHE A 195 -13.25 13.17 -6.98
C PHE A 195 -13.05 13.26 -8.50
N VAL A 196 -12.43 12.24 -9.12
CA VAL A 196 -12.11 12.25 -10.55
C VAL A 196 -12.57 10.97 -11.23
N TRP A 197 -13.65 11.07 -12.00
CA TRP A 197 -14.21 9.93 -12.74
C TRP A 197 -13.48 9.63 -14.06
N ARG A 198 -12.54 10.46 -14.51
CA ARG A 198 -11.76 10.26 -15.75
C ARG A 198 -10.27 10.19 -15.44
N THR A 199 -9.68 9.00 -15.53
CA THR A 199 -8.26 8.80 -15.20
C THR A 199 -7.62 7.81 -16.17
N SER A 200 -6.30 7.81 -16.27
CA SER A 200 -5.54 6.85 -17.05
C SER A 200 -4.88 5.79 -16.15
N VAL A 201 -4.29 4.75 -16.74
CA VAL A 201 -3.49 3.77 -15.98
C VAL A 201 -2.28 4.46 -15.35
N SER A 202 -1.69 5.41 -16.09
CA SER A 202 -0.61 6.29 -15.64
C SER A 202 -1.00 7.08 -14.38
N ASP A 203 -2.20 7.64 -14.34
CA ASP A 203 -2.70 8.35 -13.15
C ASP A 203 -2.85 7.41 -11.95
N ARG A 204 -3.40 6.21 -12.14
CA ARG A 204 -3.53 5.21 -11.06
C ARG A 204 -2.17 4.74 -10.54
N TYR A 205 -1.22 4.51 -11.43
CA TYR A 205 0.15 4.13 -11.06
C TYR A 205 0.84 5.26 -10.28
N LYS A 206 0.77 6.51 -10.75
CA LYS A 206 1.30 7.69 -10.03
C LYS A 206 0.64 7.87 -8.66
N GLN A 207 -0.66 7.64 -8.54
CA GLN A 207 -1.36 7.70 -7.26
C GLN A 207 -0.81 6.67 -6.25
N ILE A 208 -0.59 5.43 -6.68
CA ILE A 208 0.02 4.37 -5.85
C ILE A 208 1.40 4.82 -5.36
N LEU A 209 2.22 5.36 -6.27
CA LEU A 209 3.58 5.81 -5.95
C LEU A 209 3.58 6.97 -4.96
N LEU A 210 2.76 7.99 -5.19
CA LEU A 210 2.65 9.16 -4.32
C LEU A 210 2.13 8.79 -2.92
N LEU A 211 1.17 7.86 -2.84
CA LEU A 211 0.68 7.34 -1.57
C LEU A 211 1.81 6.64 -0.80
N ALA A 212 2.56 5.74 -1.43
CA ALA A 212 3.69 5.08 -0.77
C ALA A 212 4.76 6.08 -0.32
N LEU A 213 5.07 7.08 -1.16
CA LEU A 213 6.03 8.15 -0.85
C LEU A 213 5.59 9.07 0.30
N SER A 214 4.29 9.09 0.62
CA SER A 214 3.77 9.89 1.72
C SER A 214 4.12 9.33 3.11
N ASN A 215 4.69 8.12 3.20
CA ASN A 215 4.93 7.38 4.44
C ASN A 215 3.65 7.20 5.28
N PRO A 216 2.62 6.53 4.74
CA PRO A 216 1.31 6.38 5.39
C PRO A 216 1.36 5.61 6.71
N ASP A 217 2.40 4.79 6.94
CA ASP A 217 2.62 4.07 8.19
C ASP A 217 2.79 5.01 9.41
N GLN A 218 3.12 6.28 9.17
CA GLN A 218 3.26 7.32 10.21
C GLN A 218 1.97 8.17 10.38
N MET A 219 0.88 7.80 9.71
CA MET A 219 -0.37 8.55 9.70
C MET A 219 -1.52 7.72 10.23
N ARG A 220 -2.52 8.39 10.81
CA ARG A 220 -3.76 7.73 11.24
C ARG A 220 -4.53 7.21 10.02
N PRO A 221 -5.22 6.06 10.09
CA PRO A 221 -5.86 5.46 8.91
C PRO A 221 -6.88 6.36 8.19
N LYS A 222 -7.61 7.19 8.94
CA LYS A 222 -8.53 8.18 8.37
C LYS A 222 -7.81 9.22 7.51
N VAL A 223 -6.65 9.72 7.97
CA VAL A 223 -5.82 10.65 7.20
C VAL A 223 -5.30 9.97 5.93
N VAL A 224 -4.92 8.69 6.00
CA VAL A 224 -4.50 7.92 4.83
C VAL A 224 -5.65 7.77 3.82
N ARG A 225 -6.89 7.51 4.29
CA ARG A 225 -8.08 7.47 3.43
C ARG A 225 -8.32 8.81 2.73
N ASP A 226 -8.29 9.91 3.49
CA ASP A 226 -8.55 11.25 2.93
C ASP A 226 -7.47 11.64 1.91
N LEU A 227 -6.20 11.36 2.23
CA LEU A 227 -5.08 11.56 1.32
C LEU A 227 -5.22 10.72 0.05
N TYR A 228 -5.60 9.44 0.17
CA TYR A 228 -5.85 8.56 -0.98
C TYR A 228 -6.86 9.17 -1.94
N GLY A 229 -7.98 9.71 -1.44
CA GLY A 229 -9.00 10.36 -2.26
C GLY A 229 -8.45 11.58 -2.99
N VAL A 230 -7.80 12.51 -2.26
CA VAL A 230 -7.21 13.72 -2.87
C VAL A 230 -6.16 13.38 -3.93
N LEU A 231 -5.39 12.32 -3.73
CA LEU A 231 -4.39 11.84 -4.67
C LEU A 231 -4.96 11.46 -6.04
N GLU A 232 -6.25 11.14 -6.16
CA GLU A 232 -6.90 10.90 -7.47
C GLU A 232 -6.77 12.10 -8.41
N SER A 233 -6.83 13.32 -7.85
CA SER A 233 -6.70 14.56 -8.61
C SER A 233 -5.27 15.06 -8.72
N LEU A 234 -4.46 14.85 -7.68
CA LEU A 234 -3.06 15.29 -7.65
C LEU A 234 -2.15 14.44 -8.53
N ALA A 235 -2.46 13.15 -8.72
CA ALA A 235 -1.64 12.25 -9.52
C ALA A 235 -1.44 12.72 -10.97
N ALA A 236 -2.40 13.46 -11.54
CA ALA A 236 -2.29 14.03 -12.87
C ALA A 236 -1.17 15.08 -13.00
N LEU A 237 -0.80 15.75 -11.91
CA LEU A 237 0.27 16.76 -11.87
C LEU A 237 1.67 16.14 -11.84
N ALA A 238 1.79 14.90 -11.38
CA ALA A 238 3.06 14.20 -11.42
C ALA A 238 3.35 13.68 -12.83
N LYS A 239 4.63 13.70 -13.22
CA LYS A 239 5.10 13.23 -14.52
C LYS A 239 5.98 12.00 -14.36
N LEU A 240 5.83 11.05 -15.26
CA LEU A 240 6.70 9.89 -15.36
C LEU A 240 7.59 10.03 -16.58
N GLY A 241 8.91 9.96 -16.38
CA GLY A 241 9.89 10.07 -17.46
C GLY A 241 10.98 8.99 -17.35
N VAL A 242 11.84 8.89 -18.35
CA VAL A 242 13.06 8.08 -18.29
C VAL A 242 14.22 9.00 -17.87
N PRO A 243 15.13 8.59 -16.98
CA PRO A 243 16.27 9.44 -16.62
C PRO A 243 17.17 9.68 -17.85
N VAL A 244 17.37 10.95 -18.21
CA VAL A 244 18.27 11.37 -19.31
C VAL A 244 19.56 11.92 -18.70
N ASN A 245 20.72 11.40 -19.14
CA ASN A 245 22.07 11.91 -18.82
C ASN A 245 22.45 11.98 -17.32
N GLY A 246 21.89 11.13 -16.46
CA GLY A 246 22.29 11.01 -15.04
C GLY A 246 22.12 12.28 -14.18
N LYS A 247 21.60 13.37 -14.75
CA LYS A 247 21.28 14.61 -14.05
C LYS A 247 19.79 14.70 -13.93
N VAL A 248 19.33 14.64 -12.70
CA VAL A 248 17.93 14.63 -12.36
C VAL A 248 17.74 15.67 -11.27
N GLY A 249 17.00 16.72 -11.59
CA GLY A 249 16.30 17.51 -10.58
C GLY A 249 14.96 16.84 -10.36
N GLY A 250 14.69 16.29 -9.18
CA GLY A 250 13.44 15.56 -8.91
C GLY A 250 13.53 14.72 -7.64
N ALA A 251 12.39 14.45 -6.98
CA ALA A 251 12.27 13.36 -6.01
C ALA A 251 12.09 12.04 -6.79
N PHE A 252 13.20 11.51 -7.25
CA PHE A 252 13.34 10.30 -8.07
C PHE A 252 12.59 9.08 -7.57
N LEU A 253 12.15 8.21 -8.52
CA LEU A 253 12.04 6.77 -8.27
C LEU A 253 11.82 5.82 -9.46
N VAL A 254 12.82 4.95 -9.63
CA VAL A 254 12.89 3.83 -10.55
C VAL A 254 12.74 2.52 -9.77
N LEU A 255 11.72 1.71 -10.05
CA LEU A 255 11.80 0.27 -9.82
C LEU A 255 11.03 -0.50 -10.89
N SER A 256 11.79 -1.32 -11.61
CA SER A 256 11.32 -2.44 -12.42
C SER A 256 12.46 -3.47 -12.52
N PRO A 257 12.21 -4.80 -12.39
CA PRO A 257 11.05 -5.50 -11.83
C PRO A 257 11.41 -6.02 -10.42
N VAL A 258 11.24 -5.19 -9.39
CA VAL A 258 11.51 -5.59 -8.00
C VAL A 258 10.21 -5.47 -7.21
N ASP A 259 9.93 -6.43 -6.32
CA ASP A 259 8.80 -6.35 -5.39
C ASP A 259 9.09 -5.36 -4.26
N LYS A 260 9.28 -4.09 -4.61
CA LYS A 260 9.53 -2.99 -3.68
C LYS A 260 8.83 -1.74 -4.18
N GLY A 261 8.23 -1.02 -3.24
CA GLY A 261 7.65 0.30 -3.51
C GLY A 261 8.69 1.39 -3.71
N PRO A 262 8.23 2.61 -3.97
CA PRO A 262 9.12 3.73 -4.23
C PRO A 262 10.08 4.04 -3.06
N GLN A 263 11.39 4.14 -3.36
CA GLN A 263 12.50 4.66 -2.52
C GLN A 263 13.18 5.96 -3.01
N CYS A 264 13.28 7.00 -2.19
CA CYS A 264 13.97 8.25 -2.59
C CYS A 264 15.41 8.02 -3.08
N ALA A 265 15.81 8.57 -4.24
CA ALA A 265 17.15 8.32 -4.79
C ALA A 265 18.32 9.02 -4.06
N CYS A 266 18.06 9.82 -3.01
CA CYS A 266 19.15 10.33 -2.17
C CYS A 266 19.90 9.21 -1.42
N ASP A 267 19.34 7.98 -1.43
CA ASP A 267 19.88 6.81 -0.73
C ASP A 267 20.48 5.75 -1.66
N SER A 268 20.38 5.95 -2.97
CA SER A 268 20.59 4.88 -3.92
C SER A 268 21.93 5.07 -4.64
N HIS A 269 22.97 4.35 -4.16
CA HIS A 269 24.18 4.06 -4.93
C HIS A 269 23.93 2.98 -6.01
N THR A 270 22.66 2.70 -6.33
CA THR A 270 22.27 1.66 -7.27
C THR A 270 22.61 2.10 -8.69
N PRO A 271 23.46 1.35 -9.42
CA PRO A 271 23.67 1.57 -10.85
C PRO A 271 22.32 1.51 -11.57
N VAL A 272 22.02 2.53 -12.37
CA VAL A 272 20.80 2.61 -13.19
C VAL A 272 21.05 1.81 -14.48
N ASP A 273 21.25 0.50 -14.35
CA ASP A 273 21.41 -0.42 -15.50
C ASP A 273 20.07 -1.04 -15.94
N ARG A 274 18.95 -0.66 -15.30
CA ARG A 274 17.61 -1.25 -15.51
C ARG A 274 16.59 -0.22 -16.00
N GLU A 275 15.52 -0.70 -16.63
CA GLU A 275 14.38 0.11 -17.05
C GLU A 275 13.86 0.97 -15.91
N ALA A 276 14.07 2.27 -16.08
CA ALA A 276 14.05 3.24 -15.02
C ALA A 276 13.01 4.31 -15.27
N PHE A 277 12.05 4.46 -14.35
CA PHE A 277 11.13 5.59 -14.36
C PHE A 277 11.56 6.66 -13.35
N LEU A 278 11.33 7.92 -13.70
CA LEU A 278 11.48 9.06 -12.82
C LEU A 278 10.09 9.60 -12.53
N LEU A 279 9.72 9.66 -11.26
CA LEU A 279 8.57 10.46 -10.82
C LEU A 279 9.01 11.90 -10.59
N ASP A 280 8.54 12.81 -11.43
CA ASP A 280 8.71 14.24 -11.27
C ASP A 280 7.47 14.82 -10.54
N THR A 281 7.73 15.50 -9.44
CA THR A 281 6.76 16.09 -8.51
C THR A 281 6.80 17.61 -8.48
N VAL A 282 7.51 18.27 -9.41
CA VAL A 282 7.65 19.75 -9.41
C VAL A 282 6.30 20.45 -9.47
N ASP A 283 5.45 20.11 -10.45
CA ASP A 283 4.13 20.73 -10.63
C ASP A 283 3.22 20.45 -9.40
N LEU A 284 3.41 19.29 -8.76
CA LEU A 284 2.70 18.90 -7.55
C LEU A 284 3.10 19.75 -6.35
N GLU A 285 4.41 19.97 -6.15
CA GLU A 285 4.95 20.84 -5.09
C GLU A 285 4.45 22.28 -5.26
N GLU A 286 4.45 22.79 -6.48
CA GLU A 286 3.95 24.14 -6.79
C GLU A 286 2.45 24.31 -6.46
N GLU A 287 1.62 23.32 -6.78
CA GLU A 287 0.19 23.34 -6.48
C GLU A 287 -0.07 23.32 -4.97
N LEU A 288 0.62 22.45 -4.23
CA LEU A 288 0.51 22.39 -2.77
C LEU A 288 0.99 23.68 -2.11
N ALA A 289 2.10 24.26 -2.57
CA ALA A 289 2.61 25.54 -2.09
C ALA A 289 1.67 26.71 -2.42
N ARG A 290 0.96 26.67 -3.56
CA ARG A 290 -0.08 27.64 -3.91
C ARG A 290 -1.26 27.53 -2.94
N TRP A 291 -1.77 26.33 -2.70
CA TRP A 291 -2.86 26.10 -1.74
C TRP A 291 -2.46 26.54 -0.33
N ARG A 292 -1.25 26.19 0.11
CA ARG A 292 -0.74 26.55 1.45
C ARG A 292 -0.67 28.07 1.66
N ARG A 293 -0.22 28.84 0.66
CA ARG A 293 -0.21 30.32 0.72
C ARG A 293 -1.61 30.91 0.83
N LYS A 294 -2.60 30.32 0.15
CA LYS A 294 -4.02 30.72 0.23
C LYS A 294 -4.59 30.45 1.63
N ALA A 295 -4.31 29.28 2.20
CA ALA A 295 -4.75 28.90 3.55
C ALA A 295 -4.17 29.83 4.65
N SER A 296 -2.95 30.35 4.46
CA SER A 296 -2.26 31.21 5.44
C SER A 296 -2.69 32.69 5.45
N GLY A 297 -3.70 33.11 4.67
CA GLY A 297 -4.28 34.46 4.81
C GLY A 297 -3.87 35.51 3.76
N ARG A 298 -3.79 35.14 2.48
CA ARG A 298 -3.81 36.10 1.37
C ARG A 298 -4.91 35.71 0.39
N ARG A 299 -6.10 36.32 0.53
CA ARG A 299 -7.22 36.17 -0.42
C ARG A 299 -6.78 36.65 -1.80
N VAL A 300 -6.23 35.74 -2.61
CA VAL A 300 -6.30 35.88 -4.06
C VAL A 300 -7.70 35.43 -4.44
N ALA A 301 -8.52 36.40 -4.83
CA ALA A 301 -9.87 36.16 -5.29
C ALA A 301 -9.86 35.27 -6.54
N THR A 302 -10.89 34.44 -6.67
CA THR A 302 -11.36 33.83 -7.93
C THR A 302 -10.40 32.89 -8.65
N GLU A 303 -10.10 31.74 -8.05
CA GLU A 303 -9.88 30.51 -8.82
C GLU A 303 -10.60 29.36 -8.13
N GLN A 304 -11.47 28.66 -8.89
CA GLN A 304 -12.08 27.40 -8.45
C GLN A 304 -10.94 26.42 -8.13
N ASN A 305 -10.87 25.95 -6.87
CA ASN A 305 -9.94 24.89 -6.50
C ASN A 305 -10.20 23.71 -7.43
N ARG A 306 -9.24 23.41 -8.33
CA ARG A 306 -9.30 22.24 -9.22
C ARG A 306 -9.06 20.93 -8.45
N VAL A 307 -8.55 21.03 -7.23
CA VAL A 307 -8.10 19.92 -6.38
C VAL A 307 -8.79 20.03 -5.00
N PRO A 308 -9.37 18.96 -4.46
CA PRO A 308 -10.14 18.94 -3.21
C PRO A 308 -9.24 18.89 -1.96
N LEU A 309 -8.19 19.72 -1.91
CA LEU A 309 -7.24 19.80 -0.79
C LEU A 309 -7.87 20.28 0.52
N ASP A 310 -9.03 20.93 0.45
CA ASP A 310 -9.74 21.45 1.62
C ASP A 310 -10.25 20.34 2.57
N SER A 311 -10.23 19.08 2.12
CA SER A 311 -10.50 17.89 2.95
C SER A 311 -9.33 17.50 3.86
N LEU A 312 -8.13 18.02 3.61
CA LEU A 312 -6.93 17.73 4.39
C LEU A 312 -6.60 18.88 5.35
N SER A 313 -6.09 18.53 6.54
CA SER A 313 -5.53 19.52 7.46
C SER A 313 -4.23 20.12 6.90
N VAL A 314 -3.95 21.36 7.29
CA VAL A 314 -2.74 22.09 6.88
C VAL A 314 -1.46 21.31 7.19
N GLU A 315 -1.40 20.62 8.32
CA GLU A 315 -0.26 19.82 8.76
C GLU A 315 -0.01 18.61 7.84
N VAL A 316 -1.07 18.04 7.27
CA VAL A 316 -0.97 16.93 6.31
C VAL A 316 -0.43 17.45 4.99
N VAL A 317 -0.90 18.61 4.54
CA VAL A 317 -0.36 19.26 3.33
C VAL A 317 1.11 19.64 3.51
N ASP A 318 1.49 20.23 4.64
CA ASP A 318 2.89 20.54 4.95
C ASP A 318 3.76 19.27 4.96
N ARG A 319 3.25 18.17 5.51
CA ARG A 319 3.91 16.85 5.42
C ARG A 319 4.06 16.40 3.96
N MET A 320 3.06 16.60 3.10
CA MET A 320 3.14 16.20 1.70
C MET A 320 4.16 17.03 0.91
N ILE A 321 4.22 18.35 1.15
CA ILE A 321 5.26 19.23 0.59
C ILE A 321 6.65 18.72 0.98
N HIS A 322 6.84 18.29 2.23
CA HIS A 322 8.12 17.70 2.66
C HIS A 322 8.38 16.31 2.09
N ALA A 323 7.37 15.44 1.98
CA ALA A 323 7.52 14.08 1.48
C ALA A 323 7.82 14.05 -0.03
N TRP A 324 7.21 14.94 -0.81
CA TRP A 324 7.33 14.96 -2.27
C TRP A 324 8.29 16.02 -2.80
N GLY A 325 8.73 16.96 -1.96
CA GLY A 325 9.59 18.06 -2.40
C GLY A 325 11.03 17.65 -2.65
N LEU A 326 11.70 18.38 -3.55
CA LEU A 326 13.14 18.25 -3.88
C LEU A 326 14.07 18.35 -2.67
N ARG A 327 13.56 18.95 -1.58
CA ARG A 327 14.24 19.16 -0.30
C ARG A 327 14.16 17.99 0.67
N ALA A 328 13.55 16.86 0.28
CA ALA A 328 13.76 15.58 0.96
C ALA A 328 15.20 15.03 0.78
N ARG A 329 16.15 15.83 0.27
CA ARG A 329 17.56 15.63 0.59
C ARG A 329 17.70 15.64 2.11
N ARG A 330 18.11 14.52 2.67
CA ARG A 330 18.55 14.40 4.07
C ARG A 330 19.40 15.63 4.42
N SER A 331 18.84 16.55 5.21
CA SER A 331 19.44 17.87 5.48
C SER A 331 20.67 17.77 6.38
N MET A 332 20.85 16.65 7.07
CA MET A 332 22.01 16.38 7.91
C MET A 332 23.00 15.44 7.23
N ASN A 333 24.25 15.88 7.19
CA ASN A 333 25.40 15.03 6.89
C ASN A 333 25.39 13.81 7.82
N ARG A 334 25.44 12.63 7.21
CA ARG A 334 25.72 11.38 7.92
C ARG A 334 27.23 11.23 8.02
N ILE A 335 27.71 10.99 9.22
CA ILE A 335 29.12 10.72 9.49
C ILE A 335 29.25 9.21 9.52
N HIS A 336 30.11 8.64 8.67
CA HIS A 336 30.46 7.23 8.78
C HIS A 336 31.03 6.98 10.17
N SER A 337 30.48 5.97 10.82
CA SER A 337 30.92 5.56 12.16
C SER A 337 31.10 4.06 12.12
N HIS A 338 32.14 3.56 12.77
CA HIS A 338 32.35 2.13 13.00
C HIS A 338 31.97 1.74 14.43
N SER A 339 31.22 2.58 15.14
CA SER A 339 30.73 2.29 16.48
C SER A 339 29.74 1.12 16.48
N GLU A 340 29.69 0.40 17.59
CA GLU A 340 28.70 -0.65 17.81
C GLU A 340 27.63 -0.15 18.80
N VAL A 341 26.39 -0.56 18.59
CA VAL A 341 25.26 -0.18 19.45
C VAL A 341 24.43 -1.42 19.79
N TRP A 342 24.03 -1.52 21.04
CA TRP A 342 23.09 -2.53 21.50
C TRP A 342 21.67 -2.07 21.18
N VAL A 343 20.93 -2.88 20.42
CA VAL A 343 19.57 -2.58 19.98
C VAL A 343 18.62 -3.63 20.53
N LEU A 344 17.55 -3.17 21.18
CA LEU A 344 16.49 -4.03 21.65
C LEU A 344 15.22 -3.83 20.80
N PRO A 345 14.93 -4.71 19.83
CA PRO A 345 13.80 -4.52 18.94
C PRO A 345 12.48 -4.91 19.59
N GLY A 346 11.49 -4.01 19.50
CA GLY A 346 10.11 -4.26 19.90
C GLY A 346 9.74 -3.67 21.27
N PHE A 347 8.66 -2.88 21.29
CA PHE A 347 8.14 -2.24 22.51
C PHE A 347 7.83 -3.25 23.61
N HIS A 348 7.35 -4.45 23.29
CA HIS A 348 7.10 -5.50 24.29
C HIS A 348 8.37 -5.92 25.05
N ARG A 349 9.53 -5.99 24.36
CA ARG A 349 10.82 -6.31 24.98
C ARG A 349 11.34 -5.16 25.82
N ILE A 350 11.22 -3.94 25.30
CA ILE A 350 11.55 -2.71 26.03
C ILE A 350 10.72 -2.63 27.31
N TYR A 351 9.42 -2.85 27.21
CA TYR A 351 8.49 -2.85 28.34
C TYR A 351 8.83 -3.94 29.36
N ALA A 352 9.07 -5.18 28.93
CA ALA A 352 9.47 -6.27 29.81
C ALA A 352 10.80 -5.97 30.55
N MET A 353 11.76 -5.36 29.85
CA MET A 353 13.03 -4.92 30.44
C MET A 353 12.83 -3.78 31.45
N LEU A 354 11.96 -2.81 31.14
CA LEU A 354 11.65 -1.71 32.07
C LEU A 354 10.92 -2.23 33.31
N GLN A 355 9.97 -3.16 33.14
CA GLN A 355 9.28 -3.79 34.27
C GLN A 355 10.22 -4.58 35.17
N SER A 356 11.16 -5.36 34.60
CA SER A 356 12.11 -6.12 35.41
C SER A 356 13.04 -5.21 36.21
N ARG A 357 13.46 -4.07 35.63
CA ARG A 357 14.22 -3.04 36.35
C ARG A 357 13.41 -2.36 37.45
N LEU A 358 12.17 -1.97 37.15
CA LEU A 358 11.29 -1.37 38.15
C LEU A 358 11.07 -2.32 39.33
N LYS A 359 10.86 -3.63 39.10
CA LYS A 359 10.74 -4.65 40.15
C LYS A 359 12.03 -4.85 40.98
N GLN A 360 13.21 -4.68 40.37
CA GLN A 360 14.48 -4.74 41.08
C GLN A 360 14.74 -3.48 41.93
N GLU A 361 14.27 -2.32 41.47
CA GLU A 361 14.40 -1.05 42.20
C GLU A 361 13.34 -0.90 43.31
N SER A 362 12.15 -1.48 43.15
CA SER A 362 11.03 -1.45 44.11
C SER A 362 11.03 -2.60 45.11
N GLY A 363 12.22 -3.02 45.58
CA GLY A 363 12.40 -3.97 46.69
C GLY A 363 11.87 -3.46 48.04
N GLY A 364 10.57 -3.16 48.12
CA GLY A 364 9.86 -2.67 49.29
C GLY A 364 8.45 -2.14 48.98
N SER A 365 7.46 -3.05 48.97
CA SER A 365 6.01 -2.79 49.20
C SER A 365 5.23 -1.87 48.23
N SER A 366 4.33 -2.45 47.41
CA SER A 366 2.86 -2.37 47.64
C SER A 366 2.06 -3.02 46.51
N ASP A 367 1.08 -3.85 46.89
CA ASP A 367 0.23 -4.70 46.06
C ASP A 367 -0.98 -3.97 45.41
N THR A 368 -0.79 -2.78 44.83
CA THR A 368 -1.95 -1.99 44.36
C THR A 368 -1.96 -1.62 42.87
N GLU A 369 -0.87 -1.82 42.12
CA GLU A 369 -0.81 -1.52 40.66
C GLU A 369 -1.01 -2.74 39.75
N GLU A 370 -1.17 -3.94 40.30
CA GLU A 370 -1.13 -5.20 39.53
C GLU A 370 -2.32 -5.39 38.56
N ASN A 371 -3.46 -4.72 38.82
CA ASN A 371 -4.67 -4.91 38.02
C ASN A 371 -4.73 -4.10 36.70
N LEU A 372 -4.13 -2.90 36.62
CA LEU A 372 -4.06 -2.12 35.38
C LEU A 372 -2.97 -2.62 34.42
N VAL A 373 -1.90 -3.20 34.98
CA VAL A 373 -0.70 -3.66 34.27
C VAL A 373 -0.94 -4.95 33.49
N THR A 374 -1.86 -5.80 33.97
CA THR A 374 -2.14 -7.11 33.36
C THR A 374 -2.96 -6.98 32.06
N GLU A 375 -3.79 -5.94 31.96
CA GLU A 375 -4.66 -5.66 30.81
C GLU A 375 -3.90 -5.17 29.58
N VAL A 376 -2.88 -4.31 29.75
CA VAL A 376 -2.05 -3.84 28.63
C VAL A 376 -1.18 -4.99 28.11
N GLY A 377 -0.55 -5.77 28.99
CA GLY A 377 0.31 -6.90 28.59
C GLY A 377 -0.42 -8.06 27.92
N SER A 378 -1.72 -8.24 28.17
CA SER A 378 -2.54 -9.27 27.50
C SER A 378 -2.88 -8.90 26.05
N ALA A 379 -3.08 -7.61 25.74
CA ALA A 379 -3.34 -7.13 24.38
C ALA A 379 -2.17 -7.38 23.41
N TRP A 380 -0.92 -7.34 23.90
CA TRP A 380 0.29 -7.63 23.11
C TRP A 380 0.68 -9.11 23.08
N ARG A 381 0.03 -9.97 23.87
CA ARG A 381 0.24 -11.44 23.92
C ARG A 381 -0.47 -12.17 22.76
N GLY A 382 -0.50 -11.59 21.57
CA GLY A 382 -1.06 -12.22 20.37
C GLY A 382 -0.05 -13.18 19.71
N LYS A 383 -0.28 -14.49 19.86
CA LYS A 383 0.25 -15.60 19.03
C LYS A 383 1.77 -15.61 18.76
N SER A 384 2.58 -15.65 19.82
CA SER A 384 3.85 -16.39 19.82
C SER A 384 4.21 -16.75 21.26
N THR A 385 3.43 -17.66 21.84
CA THR A 385 3.66 -18.24 23.17
C THR A 385 4.47 -19.52 23.06
N SER A 386 5.66 -19.41 22.49
CA SER A 386 6.73 -20.39 22.68
C SER A 386 8.05 -19.63 22.63
N ALA A 387 8.74 -19.62 23.77
CA ALA A 387 9.96 -18.87 24.06
C ALA A 387 9.77 -17.38 24.34
N ILE A 388 9.43 -17.07 25.61
CA ILE A 388 10.03 -15.90 26.28
C ILE A 388 11.51 -16.25 26.50
N ASN A 389 12.26 -16.40 25.41
CA ASN A 389 13.70 -16.50 25.46
C ASN A 389 14.23 -15.12 25.86
N GLU A 390 15.23 -15.15 26.71
CA GLU A 390 15.92 -14.03 27.34
C GLU A 390 15.96 -12.76 26.48
N VAL A 391 15.62 -11.63 27.12
CA VAL A 391 15.61 -10.30 26.51
C VAL A 391 17.05 -9.83 26.31
N HIS A 392 17.73 -10.38 25.30
CA HIS A 392 19.08 -9.96 24.97
C HIS A 392 19.04 -8.85 23.92
N PRO A 393 19.64 -7.68 24.20
CA PRO A 393 19.88 -6.70 23.16
C PRO A 393 20.81 -7.31 22.09
N ILE A 394 20.63 -6.88 20.86
CA ILE A 394 21.40 -7.34 19.70
C ILE A 394 22.50 -6.31 19.43
N LEU A 395 23.74 -6.76 19.32
CA LEU A 395 24.86 -5.89 18.98
C LEU A 395 24.83 -5.62 17.47
N CYS A 396 24.61 -4.36 17.09
CA CYS A 396 24.57 -3.92 15.70
C CYS A 396 25.74 -2.99 15.41
N LYS A 397 26.33 -3.10 14.21
CA LYS A 397 27.36 -2.16 13.76
C LYS A 397 26.69 -0.94 13.14
N VAL A 398 27.09 0.25 13.56
CA VAL A 398 26.71 1.49 12.87
C VAL A 398 27.48 1.52 11.55
N ILE A 399 26.79 1.83 10.46
CA ILE A 399 27.39 2.09 9.15
C ILE A 399 27.62 3.60 9.00
N ASP A 400 26.60 4.37 9.39
CA ASP A 400 26.62 5.82 9.40
C ASP A 400 25.58 6.36 10.42
N GLN A 401 25.78 7.60 10.88
CA GLN A 401 24.89 8.25 11.84
C GLN A 401 24.68 9.73 11.50
N SER A 402 23.50 10.25 11.84
CA SER A 402 23.20 11.69 11.82
C SER A 402 22.49 12.11 13.11
N ALA A 403 22.21 13.41 13.24
CA ALA A 403 21.40 13.92 14.33
C ALA A 403 20.02 13.24 14.46
N CYS A 404 19.49 12.71 13.35
CA CYS A 404 18.15 12.14 13.24
C CYS A 404 18.11 10.60 13.29
N GLY A 405 19.25 9.90 13.37
CA GLY A 405 19.23 8.43 13.50
C GLY A 405 20.51 7.73 13.07
N TYR A 406 20.47 6.40 13.15
CA TYR A 406 21.56 5.49 12.81
C TYR A 406 21.18 4.61 11.63
N ARG A 407 22.13 4.30 10.75
CA ARG A 407 22.01 3.17 9.83
C ARG A 407 22.81 2.02 10.41
N LEU A 408 22.14 0.90 10.61
CA LEU A 408 22.71 -0.26 11.31
C LEU A 408 22.87 -1.44 10.35
N MET A 409 23.98 -2.14 10.52
CA MET A 409 24.20 -3.47 9.98
C MET A 409 23.85 -4.48 11.09
N TRP A 410 22.83 -5.28 10.81
CA TRP A 410 22.37 -6.32 11.72
C TRP A 410 23.19 -7.62 11.51
N PRO A 411 23.45 -8.39 12.58
CA PRO A 411 24.00 -9.74 12.46
C PRO A 411 23.09 -10.64 11.62
N ALA A 412 23.67 -11.54 10.81
CA ALA A 412 22.92 -12.42 9.90
C ALA A 412 22.02 -13.42 10.65
N ASP A 413 22.36 -13.73 11.90
CA ASP A 413 21.71 -14.64 12.84
C ASP A 413 20.73 -13.95 13.79
N ALA A 414 20.50 -12.64 13.64
CA ALA A 414 19.68 -11.85 14.57
C ALA A 414 18.21 -12.32 14.67
N GLY A 415 17.70 -13.08 13.69
CA GLY A 415 16.34 -13.63 13.72
C GLY A 415 15.21 -12.59 13.76
N VAL A 416 15.52 -11.30 13.53
CA VAL A 416 14.55 -10.20 13.59
C VAL A 416 14.17 -9.76 12.18
N GLY A 417 12.90 -9.90 11.82
CA GLY A 417 12.33 -9.29 10.61
C GLY A 417 12.14 -7.78 10.78
N VAL A 418 13.23 -7.01 10.80
CA VAL A 418 13.16 -5.54 10.83
C VAL A 418 13.06 -5.01 9.41
N SER A 419 11.95 -4.36 9.08
CA SER A 419 11.78 -3.56 7.86
C SER A 419 12.36 -2.14 8.07
N MET A 420 12.98 -1.55 7.04
CA MET A 420 13.59 -0.22 7.12
C MET A 420 12.55 0.85 7.49
N GLY A 421 12.87 1.66 8.52
CA GLY A 421 12.09 2.84 8.91
C GLY A 421 11.63 2.88 10.38
N GLY A 422 11.77 1.77 11.12
CA GLY A 422 11.21 1.63 12.47
C GLY A 422 12.22 1.58 13.63
N VAL A 423 13.19 2.50 13.70
CA VAL A 423 14.01 2.68 14.92
C VAL A 423 13.78 4.08 15.46
N ASP A 424 12.72 4.23 16.27
CA ASP A 424 12.54 5.42 17.08
C ASP A 424 13.50 5.40 18.28
N ARG A 425 14.11 6.55 18.58
CA ARG A 425 15.02 6.72 19.71
C ARG A 425 14.30 6.40 21.02
N THR A 426 14.62 5.27 21.62
CA THR A 426 14.37 5.06 23.06
C THR A 426 15.60 4.42 23.72
N ALA A 427 16.19 5.21 24.63
CA ALA A 427 17.25 4.89 25.59
C ALA A 427 18.59 4.33 25.05
N LEU A 428 19.52 5.23 24.70
CA LEU A 428 20.96 4.96 24.78
C LEU A 428 21.40 5.04 26.24
N ALA A 429 21.38 3.91 26.96
CA ALA A 429 22.08 3.78 28.24
C ALA A 429 23.56 3.46 27.97
N GLY A 430 24.32 4.45 27.50
CA GLY A 430 25.76 4.34 27.33
C GLY A 430 26.50 4.78 28.60
N ARG A 431 27.01 3.84 29.41
CA ARG A 431 28.09 4.16 30.35
C ARG A 431 29.33 4.48 29.52
N ARG A 432 29.80 5.72 29.55
CA ARG A 432 31.19 6.05 29.22
C ARG A 432 32.08 5.32 30.24
N GLN A 433 32.78 4.27 29.82
CA GLN A 433 33.99 3.87 30.53
C GLN A 433 35.05 4.92 30.22
N ARG A 434 35.58 5.52 31.29
CA ARG A 434 36.79 6.36 31.25
C ARG A 434 38.02 5.49 31.04
#